data_AF-A0A7C6WNW7-F1
#
_entry.id   AF-A0A7C6WNW7-F1
#
_cell.length_a   1.000
_cell.length_b   1.000
_cell.length_c   1.000
_cell.angle_alpha   90.00
_cell.angle_beta   90.00
_cell.angle_gamma   90.00
#
_symmetry.space_group_name_H-M   'P 1'
#
loop_
_entity.id
_entity.type
_entity.pdbx_description
1 polymer ?
#
loop_
_entity_poly.entity_id
_entity_poly.type
_entity_poly.pdbx_seq_one_letter_code
_entity_poly.pdbx_strand_id
1 'polypeptide(L)'
;MQVYGVNELRKMFLDFFEEKGHLVLKSYSLVPHNDNSLLLINSGMAPLKPYFTGQEIPPRKRVATCQKCIRTGDIENVGKTARHGTFFEMLGNFSFGDYFKEEAITWSWEFMTEVVGLDKNRLYPSIYEEDQEAFEIWNKLIGIPADRIYPMGKEDNFWEHGAGPCGPCSEIYYDRGEKYGCGDPDCQVGCECDRFIEIWNNVFTQFNSDGNGNYTELEHKNIDTGMGLERLATIIQDVSSIFDVDTMKAIRDKVCEIAKVTYQTDPQTDVSIRLITDHIRSVTFMASDGIIPSNEGRGYVFRRLPRRAARHGRLLAVGRSFLSELSNTVIEECKDG
;
A
#
# COMPACT_ATOMS: atom_id res chain seq x y z
N MET A 1 -12.96 18.20 -6.82
CA MET A 1 -12.31 16.89 -6.98
C MET A 1 -13.40 15.87 -7.25
N GLN A 2 -13.29 15.08 -8.30
CA GLN A 2 -14.21 13.98 -8.55
C GLN A 2 -13.95 12.87 -7.52
N VAL A 3 -15.01 12.28 -6.97
CA VAL A 3 -14.90 11.20 -5.99
C VAL A 3 -14.94 9.87 -6.72
N TYR A 4 -13.92 9.05 -6.51
CA TYR A 4 -13.77 7.73 -7.12
C TYR A 4 -13.80 6.63 -6.05
N GLY A 5 -14.40 5.49 -6.41
CA GLY A 5 -14.41 4.29 -5.56
C GLY A 5 -13.07 3.56 -5.59
N VAL A 6 -12.82 2.67 -4.62
CA VAL A 6 -11.58 1.85 -4.56
C VAL A 6 -11.38 1.05 -5.84
N ASN A 7 -12.44 0.41 -6.35
CA ASN A 7 -12.36 -0.41 -7.57
C ASN A 7 -12.12 0.42 -8.83
N GLU A 8 -12.65 1.63 -8.87
CA GLU A 8 -12.44 2.57 -9.98
C GLU A 8 -11.00 3.09 -10.00
N LEU A 9 -10.45 3.50 -8.84
CA LEU A 9 -9.06 3.92 -8.72
C LEU A 9 -8.08 2.83 -9.13
N ARG A 10 -8.35 1.56 -8.77
CA ARG A 10 -7.58 0.41 -9.24
C ARG A 10 -7.55 0.34 -10.77
N LYS A 11 -8.73 0.43 -11.39
CA LYS A 11 -8.86 0.35 -12.85
C LYS A 11 -8.14 1.52 -13.52
N MET A 12 -8.37 2.75 -13.06
CA MET A 12 -7.73 3.96 -13.59
C MET A 12 -6.21 3.86 -13.60
N PHE A 13 -5.61 3.32 -12.53
CA PHE A 13 -4.17 3.10 -12.45
C PHE A 13 -3.66 2.11 -13.51
N LEU A 14 -4.33 0.96 -13.62
CA LEU A 14 -3.90 -0.09 -14.54
C LEU A 14 -4.09 0.35 -15.99
N ASP A 15 -5.21 1.00 -16.32
CA ASP A 15 -5.47 1.57 -17.64
C ASP A 15 -4.41 2.62 -18.00
N PHE A 16 -4.10 3.54 -17.07
CA PHE A 16 -3.10 4.59 -17.29
C PHE A 16 -1.73 4.00 -17.66
N PHE A 17 -1.26 2.98 -16.94
CA PHE A 17 0.02 2.36 -17.25
C PHE A 17 -0.03 1.46 -18.48
N GLU A 18 -1.18 0.84 -18.80
CA GLU A 18 -1.37 0.16 -20.07
C GLU A 18 -1.17 1.13 -21.25
N GLU A 19 -1.72 2.35 -21.17
CA GLU A 19 -1.53 3.41 -22.17
C GLU A 19 -0.06 3.88 -22.29
N LYS A 20 0.73 3.78 -21.21
CA LYS A 20 2.20 4.03 -21.22
C LYS A 20 3.02 2.82 -21.70
N GLY A 21 2.37 1.75 -22.14
CA GLY A 21 2.98 0.58 -22.75
C GLY A 21 3.39 -0.51 -21.76
N HIS A 22 2.91 -0.45 -20.52
CA HIS A 22 3.11 -1.52 -19.53
C HIS A 22 2.21 -2.70 -19.83
N LEU A 23 2.72 -3.91 -19.58
CA LEU A 23 1.89 -5.11 -19.54
C LEU A 23 1.18 -5.17 -18.19
N VAL A 24 -0.14 -5.07 -18.20
CA VAL A 24 -0.94 -5.28 -16.98
C VAL A 24 -0.98 -6.78 -16.65
N LEU A 25 -0.42 -7.15 -15.49
CA LEU A 25 -0.47 -8.51 -14.97
C LEU A 25 -1.49 -8.60 -13.83
N LYS A 26 -2.05 -9.79 -13.64
CA LYS A 26 -2.88 -10.09 -12.47
C LYS A 26 -2.03 -10.10 -11.21
N SER A 27 -2.65 -9.81 -10.07
CA SER A 27 -2.02 -10.00 -8.77
C SER A 27 -1.48 -11.42 -8.60
N TYR A 28 -0.30 -11.54 -8.01
CA TYR A 28 0.29 -12.81 -7.61
C TYR A 28 -0.30 -13.31 -6.29
N SER A 29 -0.17 -14.61 -6.02
CA SER A 29 -0.59 -15.22 -4.75
C SER A 29 0.09 -14.56 -3.55
N LEU A 30 -0.61 -14.49 -2.41
CA LEU A 30 -0.02 -14.11 -1.13
C LEU A 30 1.05 -15.09 -0.65
N VAL A 31 1.08 -16.31 -1.20
CA VAL A 31 2.12 -17.31 -0.97
C VAL A 31 3.28 -17.06 -1.94
N PRO A 32 4.47 -16.71 -1.45
CA PRO A 32 5.64 -16.57 -2.31
C PRO A 32 5.98 -17.89 -3.01
N HIS A 33 6.37 -17.79 -4.28
CA HIS A 33 6.82 -18.92 -5.09
C HIS A 33 8.34 -18.83 -5.22
N ASN A 34 9.06 -19.90 -4.84
CA ASN A 34 10.53 -19.97 -4.87
C ASN A 34 11.26 -18.86 -4.08
N ASP A 35 10.62 -18.23 -3.09
CA ASP A 35 11.25 -17.26 -2.19
C ASP A 35 11.06 -17.71 -0.73
N ASN A 36 12.14 -18.23 -0.13
CA ASN A 36 12.16 -18.66 1.26
C ASN A 36 12.41 -17.51 2.26
N SER A 37 12.73 -16.30 1.77
CA SER A 37 12.98 -15.13 2.62
C SER A 37 11.69 -14.46 3.08
N LEU A 38 10.57 -14.69 2.38
CA LEU A 38 9.28 -14.08 2.66
C LEU A 38 8.28 -15.11 3.21
N LEU A 39 7.56 -14.72 4.27
CA LEU A 39 6.47 -15.52 4.82
C LEU A 39 5.20 -15.41 3.97
N LEU A 40 4.88 -14.17 3.57
CA LEU A 40 3.75 -13.75 2.76
C LEU A 40 4.21 -12.58 1.89
N ILE A 41 3.61 -12.42 0.71
CA ILE A 41 3.87 -11.27 -0.16
C ILE A 41 3.39 -9.99 0.53
N ASN A 42 4.27 -9.01 0.65
CA ASN A 42 4.05 -7.74 1.37
C ASN A 42 4.22 -6.48 0.50
N SER A 43 4.66 -6.65 -0.76
CA SER A 43 4.84 -5.58 -1.75
C SER A 43 4.61 -6.07 -3.18
N GLY A 44 4.41 -5.14 -4.11
CA GLY A 44 4.24 -5.40 -5.53
C GLY A 44 5.47 -6.01 -6.21
N MET A 45 6.67 -5.64 -5.76
CA MET A 45 7.93 -6.10 -6.34
C MET A 45 8.35 -7.51 -5.90
N ALA A 46 7.85 -7.99 -4.75
CA ALA A 46 8.25 -9.27 -4.17
C ALA A 46 8.15 -10.46 -5.15
N PRO A 47 7.06 -10.66 -5.91
CA PRO A 47 6.98 -11.71 -6.92
C PRO A 47 7.84 -11.43 -8.18
N LEU A 48 8.34 -10.21 -8.34
CA LEU A 48 9.09 -9.74 -9.51
C LEU A 48 10.61 -9.68 -9.27
N LYS A 49 11.08 -10.01 -8.06
CA LYS A 49 12.52 -10.04 -7.70
C LYS A 49 13.42 -10.76 -8.72
N PRO A 50 13.04 -11.91 -9.32
CA PRO A 50 13.87 -12.57 -10.33
C PRO A 50 14.11 -11.72 -11.59
N TYR A 51 13.19 -10.83 -11.94
CA TYR A 51 13.34 -9.93 -13.09
C TYR A 51 14.28 -8.77 -12.77
N PHE A 52 14.18 -8.19 -11.58
CA PHE A 52 15.10 -7.15 -11.11
C PHE A 52 16.55 -7.62 -11.04
N THR A 53 16.76 -8.88 -10.66
CA THR A 53 18.10 -9.48 -10.51
C THR A 53 18.64 -10.09 -11.80
N GLY A 54 17.87 -10.10 -12.90
CA GLY A 54 18.26 -10.73 -14.17
C GLY A 54 18.27 -12.26 -14.14
N GLN A 55 17.76 -12.89 -13.08
CA GLN A 55 17.64 -14.36 -12.97
C GLN A 55 16.62 -14.92 -13.95
N GLU A 56 15.56 -14.16 -14.24
CA GLU A 56 14.55 -14.49 -15.23
C GLU A 56 14.31 -13.33 -16.19
N ILE A 57 13.90 -13.64 -17.42
CA ILE A 57 13.53 -12.64 -18.41
C ILE A 57 12.07 -12.25 -18.17
N PRO A 58 11.75 -10.97 -17.95
CA PRO A 58 10.38 -10.55 -17.75
C PRO A 58 9.55 -10.70 -19.03
N PRO A 59 8.23 -10.97 -18.94
CA PRO A 59 7.36 -11.08 -20.11
C PRO A 59 7.28 -9.78 -20.91
N ARG A 60 7.53 -8.64 -20.25
CA ARG A 60 7.72 -7.33 -20.86
C ARG A 60 8.63 -6.49 -19.96
N LYS A 61 9.42 -5.60 -20.54
CA LYS A 61 10.30 -4.69 -19.78
C LYS A 61 9.53 -3.69 -18.89
N ARG A 62 8.25 -3.47 -19.18
CA ARG A 62 7.35 -2.60 -18.42
C ARG A 62 6.14 -3.43 -17.97
N VAL A 63 5.85 -3.41 -16.68
CA VAL A 63 4.73 -4.16 -16.08
C VAL A 63 3.99 -3.29 -15.09
N ALA A 64 2.67 -3.42 -15.02
CA ALA A 64 1.86 -2.81 -13.96
C ALA A 64 0.97 -3.85 -13.28
N THR A 65 0.79 -3.73 -11.97
CA THR A 65 -0.06 -4.63 -11.17
C THR A 65 -0.82 -3.88 -10.08
N CYS A 66 -1.89 -4.50 -9.60
CA CYS A 66 -2.47 -4.23 -8.30
C CYS A 66 -2.23 -5.47 -7.45
N GLN A 67 -1.19 -5.44 -6.61
CA GLN A 67 -0.77 -6.61 -5.84
C GLN A 67 -1.47 -6.64 -4.48
N LYS A 68 -2.11 -7.77 -4.18
CA LYS A 68 -2.58 -8.07 -2.82
C LYS A 68 -1.41 -8.32 -1.88
N CYS A 69 -1.42 -7.66 -0.72
CA CYS A 69 -0.30 -7.66 0.22
C CYS A 69 -0.78 -8.00 1.63
N ILE A 70 0.07 -8.69 2.39
CA ILE A 70 -0.08 -8.87 3.83
C ILE A 70 1.12 -8.29 4.57
N ARG A 71 0.88 -7.39 5.52
CA ARG A 71 1.90 -6.89 6.46
C ARG A 71 1.61 -7.42 7.86
N THR A 72 2.44 -8.37 8.30
CA THR A 72 2.28 -8.99 9.63
C THR A 72 2.72 -8.06 10.77
N GLY A 73 3.65 -7.14 10.51
CA GLY A 73 4.09 -6.13 11.49
C GLY A 73 2.97 -5.19 11.92
N ASP A 74 1.99 -4.95 11.04
CA ASP A 74 0.91 -4.00 11.28
C ASP A 74 -0.25 -4.58 12.10
N ILE A 75 -0.27 -5.91 12.30
CA ILE A 75 -1.37 -6.64 12.97
C ILE A 75 -1.71 -6.07 14.35
N GLU A 76 -0.72 -5.57 15.11
CA GLU A 76 -0.96 -4.98 16.43
C GLU A 76 -1.43 -3.52 16.41
N ASN A 77 -1.28 -2.84 15.27
CA ASN A 77 -1.74 -1.45 15.03
C ASN A 77 -3.14 -1.39 14.44
N VAL A 78 -3.63 -2.50 13.85
CA VAL A 78 -4.97 -2.62 13.29
C VAL A 78 -6.03 -2.25 14.31
N GLY A 79 -6.94 -1.36 13.92
CA GLY A 79 -8.04 -0.85 14.73
C GLY A 79 -7.67 0.29 15.67
N LYS A 80 -6.39 0.44 16.03
CA LYS A 80 -5.88 1.53 16.88
C LYS A 80 -5.55 2.80 16.09
N THR A 81 -5.11 2.63 14.85
CA THR A 81 -4.70 3.74 13.97
C THR A 81 -5.64 3.86 12.77
N ALA A 82 -5.60 4.99 12.08
CA ALA A 82 -6.44 5.26 10.91
C ALA A 82 -5.89 4.68 9.59
N ARG A 83 -4.64 4.18 9.58
CA ARG A 83 -3.87 3.88 8.37
C ARG A 83 -3.30 2.47 8.25
N HIS A 84 -3.30 1.68 9.33
CA HIS A 84 -2.72 0.33 9.32
C HIS A 84 -3.80 -0.74 9.10
N GLY A 85 -3.57 -1.57 8.07
CA GLY A 85 -4.31 -2.80 7.78
C GLY A 85 -3.36 -3.99 7.74
N THR A 86 -3.86 -5.18 8.02
CA THR A 86 -3.12 -6.43 7.80
C THR A 86 -3.07 -6.74 6.31
N PHE A 87 -4.19 -6.58 5.61
CA PHE A 87 -4.32 -6.73 4.17
C PHE A 87 -4.51 -5.37 3.51
N PHE A 88 -3.83 -5.16 2.38
CA PHE A 88 -4.01 -3.98 1.56
C PHE A 88 -3.61 -4.31 0.12
N GLU A 89 -3.92 -3.40 -0.80
CA GLU A 89 -3.55 -3.53 -2.19
C GLU A 89 -2.51 -2.47 -2.56
N MET A 90 -1.46 -2.90 -3.24
CA MET A 90 -0.38 -2.04 -3.71
C MET A 90 -0.45 -1.91 -5.23
N LEU A 91 -0.76 -0.72 -5.70
CA LEU A 91 -0.66 -0.35 -7.11
C LEU A 91 0.82 -0.11 -7.44
N GLY A 92 1.35 -0.77 -8.45
CA GLY A 92 2.76 -0.61 -8.83
C GLY A 92 2.97 -0.69 -10.32
N ASN A 93 3.79 0.22 -10.84
CA ASN A 93 4.41 0.13 -12.15
C ASN A 93 5.91 -0.18 -12.00
N PHE A 94 6.42 -1.05 -12.88
CA PHE A 94 7.77 -1.61 -12.81
C PHE A 94 8.48 -1.45 -14.15
N SER A 95 9.78 -1.12 -14.08
CA SER A 95 10.71 -1.04 -15.21
C SER A 95 11.86 -2.01 -14.99
N PHE A 96 12.12 -2.89 -15.96
CA PHE A 96 13.24 -3.83 -15.95
C PHE A 96 14.24 -3.45 -17.04
N GLY A 97 15.25 -2.63 -16.70
CA GLY A 97 16.24 -2.13 -17.65
C GLY A 97 15.63 -1.39 -18.86
N ASP A 98 14.68 -0.48 -18.59
CA ASP A 98 13.98 0.34 -19.58
C ASP A 98 14.03 1.83 -19.17
N TYR A 99 12.92 2.41 -18.72
CA TYR A 99 12.89 3.79 -18.20
C TYR A 99 13.40 3.86 -16.76
N PHE A 100 13.75 5.07 -16.30
CA PHE A 100 14.28 5.28 -14.94
C PHE A 100 13.61 6.48 -14.25
N LYS A 101 14.37 7.33 -13.54
CA LYS A 101 13.83 8.36 -12.64
C LYS A 101 12.91 9.37 -13.32
N GLU A 102 13.31 9.88 -14.49
CA GLU A 102 12.59 10.95 -15.18
C GLU A 102 11.15 10.52 -15.50
N GLU A 103 10.99 9.40 -16.19
CA GLU A 103 9.66 8.89 -16.55
C GLU A 103 8.88 8.40 -15.33
N ALA A 104 9.54 7.75 -14.36
CA ALA A 104 8.88 7.28 -13.14
C ALA A 104 8.24 8.46 -12.38
N ILE A 105 9.00 9.52 -12.13
CA ILE A 105 8.51 10.72 -11.44
C ILE A 105 7.44 11.42 -12.28
N THR A 106 7.66 11.57 -13.59
CA THR A 106 6.71 12.26 -14.49
C THR A 106 5.36 11.55 -14.55
N TRP A 107 5.35 10.22 -14.69
CA TRP A 107 4.09 9.47 -14.76
C TRP A 107 3.38 9.37 -13.42
N SER A 108 4.12 9.24 -12.31
CA SER A 108 3.53 9.30 -10.97
C SER A 108 2.85 10.65 -10.73
N TRP A 109 3.50 11.75 -11.13
CA TRP A 109 2.92 13.08 -11.05
C TRP A 109 1.69 13.26 -11.95
N GLU A 110 1.78 12.85 -13.22
CA GLU A 110 0.69 12.91 -14.21
C GLU A 110 -0.54 12.14 -13.72
N PHE A 111 -0.36 10.92 -13.21
CA PHE A 111 -1.48 10.13 -12.68
C PHE A 111 -2.18 10.83 -11.52
N MET A 112 -1.43 11.31 -10.53
CA MET A 112 -2.04 11.95 -9.36
C MET A 112 -2.74 13.26 -9.70
N THR A 113 -2.14 14.09 -10.54
CA THR A 113 -2.62 15.46 -10.79
C THR A 113 -3.60 15.56 -11.94
N GLU A 114 -3.40 14.83 -13.04
CA GLU A 114 -4.21 14.95 -14.25
C GLU A 114 -5.26 13.83 -14.35
N VAL A 115 -4.91 12.59 -14.01
CA VAL A 115 -5.84 11.45 -14.10
C VAL A 115 -6.79 11.41 -12.91
N VAL A 116 -6.23 11.46 -11.71
CA VAL A 116 -6.99 11.41 -10.46
C VAL A 116 -7.49 12.80 -10.04
N GLY A 117 -6.78 13.87 -10.42
CA GLY A 117 -7.22 15.24 -10.16
C GLY A 117 -6.91 15.76 -8.75
N LEU A 118 -5.84 15.26 -8.10
CA LEU A 118 -5.35 15.82 -6.84
C LEU A 118 -4.80 17.23 -7.04
N ASP A 119 -5.03 18.11 -6.06
CA ASP A 119 -4.46 19.45 -6.09
C ASP A 119 -2.94 19.39 -5.96
N LYS A 120 -2.25 19.76 -7.04
CA LYS A 120 -0.78 19.84 -7.09
C LYS A 120 -0.17 20.67 -5.96
N ASN A 121 -0.88 21.69 -5.47
CA ASN A 121 -0.38 22.54 -4.38
C ASN A 121 -0.42 21.85 -3.02
N ARG A 122 -0.93 20.62 -2.93
CA ARG A 122 -0.99 19.81 -1.71
C ARG A 122 -0.09 18.59 -1.78
N LEU A 123 0.61 18.38 -2.89
CA LEU A 123 1.57 17.29 -3.06
C LEU A 123 2.98 17.76 -2.67
N TYR A 124 3.69 16.91 -1.94
CA TYR A 124 5.04 17.20 -1.45
C TYR A 124 5.92 15.97 -1.67
N PRO A 125 6.91 16.03 -2.57
CA PRO A 125 7.84 14.94 -2.76
C PRO A 125 8.92 14.94 -1.67
N SER A 126 9.36 13.75 -1.27
CA SER A 126 10.64 13.55 -0.59
C SER A 126 11.65 12.88 -1.52
N ILE A 127 12.93 13.03 -1.21
CA ILE A 127 14.04 12.41 -1.94
C ILE A 127 15.08 11.91 -0.95
N TYR A 128 15.87 10.92 -1.36
CA TYR A 128 17.08 10.57 -0.64
C TYR A 128 18.04 11.77 -0.65
N GLU A 129 18.60 12.12 0.51
CA GLU A 129 19.40 13.35 0.69
C GLU A 129 20.61 13.46 -0.25
N GLU A 130 21.12 12.34 -0.76
CA GLU A 130 22.24 12.29 -1.71
C GLU A 130 21.77 12.18 -3.18
N ASP A 131 20.46 12.08 -3.45
CA ASP A 131 19.91 11.91 -4.80
C ASP A 131 19.58 13.24 -5.48
N GLN A 132 20.64 13.92 -5.93
CA GLN A 132 20.52 15.19 -6.64
C GLN A 132 19.76 15.07 -7.97
N GLU A 133 19.79 13.91 -8.63
CA GLU A 133 19.08 13.67 -9.89
C GLU A 133 17.56 13.73 -9.68
N ALA A 134 17.04 13.07 -8.63
CA ALA A 134 15.64 13.14 -8.27
C ALA A 134 15.22 14.57 -7.88
N PHE A 135 16.07 15.31 -7.14
CA PHE A 135 15.83 16.72 -6.84
C PHE A 135 15.64 17.56 -8.11
N GLU A 136 16.55 17.40 -9.08
CA GLU A 136 16.49 18.18 -10.32
C GLU A 136 15.25 17.87 -11.17
N ILE A 137 14.83 16.61 -11.21
CA ILE A 137 13.61 16.22 -11.91
C ILE A 137 12.40 16.90 -11.25
N TRP A 138 12.25 16.79 -9.92
CA TRP A 138 11.14 17.46 -9.21
C TRP A 138 11.17 18.98 -9.37
N ASN A 139 12.34 19.60 -9.22
CA ASN A 139 12.44 21.05 -9.21
C ASN A 139 12.37 21.68 -10.60
N LYS A 140 13.12 21.14 -11.57
CA LYS A 140 13.29 21.76 -12.89
C LYS A 140 12.28 21.23 -13.91
N LEU A 141 11.99 19.92 -13.90
CA LEU A 141 11.09 19.31 -14.88
C LEU A 141 9.62 19.39 -14.42
N ILE A 142 9.33 18.96 -13.19
CA ILE A 142 7.95 19.02 -12.65
C ILE A 142 7.59 20.44 -12.19
N GLY A 143 8.58 21.22 -11.73
CA GLY A 143 8.39 22.61 -11.31
C GLY A 143 7.98 22.77 -9.85
N ILE A 144 8.31 21.80 -8.98
CA ILE A 144 8.07 21.90 -7.54
C ILE A 144 9.08 22.87 -6.91
N PRO A 145 8.63 23.87 -6.14
CA PRO A 145 9.53 24.75 -5.39
C PRO A 145 10.48 23.96 -4.47
N ALA A 146 11.74 24.41 -4.38
CA ALA A 146 12.78 23.69 -3.64
C ALA A 146 12.45 23.51 -2.15
N ASP A 147 11.75 24.48 -1.53
CA ASP A 147 11.29 24.45 -0.15
C ASP A 147 10.13 23.47 0.10
N ARG A 148 9.62 22.81 -0.95
CA ARG A 148 8.59 21.77 -0.88
C ARG A 148 9.11 20.38 -1.23
N ILE A 149 10.39 20.25 -1.55
CA ILE A 149 11.04 18.97 -1.83
C ILE A 149 11.84 18.62 -0.57
N TYR A 150 11.47 17.52 0.10
CA TYR A 150 12.04 17.16 1.39
C TYR A 150 13.21 16.16 1.23
N PRO A 151 14.47 16.57 1.47
CA PRO A 151 15.56 15.61 1.57
C PRO A 151 15.44 14.82 2.88
N MET A 152 15.47 13.50 2.80
CA MET A 152 15.48 12.62 3.98
C MET A 152 16.59 11.58 3.90
N GLY A 153 16.96 11.07 5.07
CA GLY A 153 18.03 10.09 5.21
C GLY A 153 17.61 8.70 4.77
N LYS A 154 18.50 7.74 5.07
CA LYS A 154 18.33 6.34 4.69
C LYS A 154 17.08 5.68 5.28
N GLU A 155 16.64 6.10 6.47
CA GLU A 155 15.49 5.49 7.16
C GLU A 155 14.18 5.66 6.38
N ASP A 156 14.03 6.78 5.67
CA ASP A 156 12.81 7.12 4.93
C ASP A 156 12.96 6.93 3.42
N ASN A 157 14.08 7.40 2.84
CA ASN A 157 14.25 7.47 1.39
C ASN A 157 15.27 6.48 0.82
N PHE A 158 15.53 5.38 1.52
CA PHE A 158 16.26 4.24 0.96
C PHE A 158 15.47 2.94 1.17
N TRP A 159 14.90 2.41 0.09
CA TRP A 159 14.08 1.23 0.17
C TRP A 159 14.94 -0.03 0.12
N GLU A 160 14.92 -0.78 1.22
CA GLU A 160 15.49 -2.12 1.31
C GLU A 160 14.61 -3.04 2.15
N HIS A 161 14.41 -4.28 1.70
CA HIS A 161 13.62 -5.27 2.42
C HIS A 161 14.35 -6.60 2.52
N GLY A 162 15.18 -6.73 3.56
CA GLY A 162 16.07 -7.88 3.72
C GLY A 162 17.08 -7.97 2.58
N ALA A 163 17.47 -9.19 2.21
CA ALA A 163 18.33 -9.43 1.06
C ALA A 163 17.54 -9.30 -0.25
N GLY A 164 18.13 -8.64 -1.26
CA GLY A 164 17.53 -8.48 -2.58
C GLY A 164 17.68 -7.07 -3.18
N PRO A 165 17.00 -6.81 -4.31
CA PRO A 165 17.02 -5.51 -4.98
C PRO A 165 16.58 -4.37 -4.08
N CYS A 166 17.32 -3.27 -4.10
CA CYS A 166 17.12 -2.09 -3.25
C CYS A 166 17.66 -0.81 -3.93
N GLY A 167 17.40 0.34 -3.33
CA GLY A 167 17.93 1.61 -3.83
C GLY A 167 17.34 2.84 -3.14
N PRO A 168 17.85 4.05 -3.47
CA PRO A 168 17.22 5.29 -3.05
C PRO A 168 15.82 5.39 -3.63
N CYS A 169 14.93 6.11 -2.96
CA CYS A 169 13.57 6.30 -3.41
C CYS A 169 13.09 7.74 -3.24
N SER A 170 12.01 8.08 -3.93
CA SER A 170 11.32 9.35 -3.82
C SER A 170 9.85 9.10 -3.56
N GLU A 171 9.39 9.54 -2.39
CA GLU A 171 8.00 9.37 -1.97
C GLU A 171 7.19 10.62 -2.23
N ILE A 172 5.88 10.46 -2.36
CA ILE A 172 4.96 11.56 -2.62
C ILE A 172 3.92 11.59 -1.52
N TYR A 173 3.92 12.70 -0.77
CA TYR A 173 3.01 12.97 0.32
C TYR A 173 1.90 13.90 -0.13
N TYR A 174 0.73 13.77 0.49
CA TYR A 174 -0.36 14.71 0.31
C TYR A 174 -0.78 15.32 1.64
N ASP A 175 -0.82 16.66 1.66
CA ASP A 175 -1.36 17.43 2.78
C ASP A 175 -2.89 17.35 2.76
N ARG A 176 -3.47 16.57 3.67
CA ARG A 176 -4.93 16.44 3.86
C ARG A 176 -5.58 17.64 4.56
N GLY A 177 -4.77 18.60 5.00
CA GLY A 177 -5.19 19.86 5.58
C GLY A 177 -5.12 19.84 7.10
N GLU A 178 -5.13 21.03 7.69
CA GLU A 178 -4.95 21.26 9.13
C GLU A 178 -5.93 20.48 10.01
N LYS A 179 -7.14 20.15 9.51
CA LYS A 179 -8.13 19.34 10.22
C LYS A 179 -7.62 17.95 10.64
N TYR A 180 -6.56 17.46 9.99
CA TYR A 180 -5.88 16.19 10.33
C TYR A 180 -4.50 16.39 10.98
N GLY A 181 -4.10 17.63 11.23
CA GLY A 181 -2.84 17.96 11.88
C GLY A 181 -2.86 17.66 13.39
N CYS A 182 -1.67 17.52 13.97
CA CYS A 182 -1.49 17.35 15.42
C CYS A 182 -1.59 18.66 16.22
N GLY A 183 -1.81 19.79 15.55
CA GLY A 183 -1.84 21.13 16.16
C GLY A 183 -0.46 21.74 16.43
N ASP A 184 0.62 21.00 16.12
CA ASP A 184 1.98 21.52 16.14
C ASP A 184 2.16 22.54 14.99
N PRO A 185 2.65 23.77 15.26
CA PRO A 185 2.99 24.74 14.22
C PRO A 185 3.96 24.22 13.16
N ASP A 186 4.83 23.28 13.51
CA ASP A 186 5.84 22.68 12.63
C ASP A 186 5.36 21.36 12.00
N CYS A 187 4.05 21.09 12.02
CA CYS A 187 3.45 19.93 11.37
C CYS A 187 3.70 19.96 9.85
N GLN A 188 4.60 19.09 9.39
CA GLN A 188 5.06 18.99 8.00
C GLN A 188 5.25 17.52 7.57
N VAL A 189 5.75 17.30 6.34
CA VAL A 189 6.13 15.98 5.83
C VAL A 189 7.10 15.28 6.80
N GLY A 190 6.90 13.99 7.06
CA GLY A 190 7.63 13.22 8.08
C GLY A 190 7.02 13.27 9.49
N CYS A 191 5.91 14.01 9.70
CA CYS A 191 5.19 13.99 10.96
C CYS A 191 4.36 12.70 11.13
N GLU A 192 4.33 12.14 12.33
CA GLU A 192 3.58 10.90 12.67
C GLU A 192 2.04 11.03 12.65
N CYS A 193 1.52 12.25 12.49
CA CYS A 193 0.09 12.53 12.39
C CYS A 193 -0.48 12.15 11.01
N ASP A 194 -1.81 12.29 10.84
CA ASP A 194 -2.49 11.87 9.61
C ASP A 194 -2.71 13.04 8.62
N ARG A 195 -1.98 14.15 8.75
CA ARG A 195 -2.05 15.31 7.83
C ARG A 195 -1.29 15.05 6.54
N PHE A 196 0.01 14.79 6.63
CA PHE A 196 0.87 14.51 5.48
C PHE A 196 0.99 13.00 5.31
N ILE A 197 0.21 12.43 4.40
CA ILE A 197 0.20 10.98 4.20
C ILE A 197 1.01 10.63 2.96
N GLU A 198 1.95 9.71 3.11
CA GLU A 198 2.66 9.04 2.02
C GLU A 198 1.65 8.22 1.19
N ILE A 199 1.50 8.59 -0.08
CA ILE A 199 0.59 7.92 -1.03
C ILE A 199 1.36 6.92 -1.88
N TRP A 200 2.51 7.34 -2.42
CA TRP A 200 3.22 6.63 -3.48
C TRP A 200 4.73 6.75 -3.29
N ASN A 201 5.42 5.61 -3.29
CA ASN A 201 6.87 5.52 -3.26
C ASN A 201 7.41 5.09 -4.63
N ASN A 202 8.38 5.86 -5.18
CA ASN A 202 9.13 5.54 -6.39
C ASN A 202 10.54 5.09 -6.01
N VAL A 203 10.81 3.79 -6.08
CA VAL A 203 12.09 3.18 -5.75
C VAL A 203 12.97 3.07 -6.99
N PHE A 204 14.16 3.66 -6.91
CA PHE A 204 15.17 3.66 -7.97
C PHE A 204 16.13 2.49 -7.76
N THR A 205 15.62 1.30 -8.01
CA THR A 205 16.31 0.03 -7.74
C THR A 205 17.59 -0.08 -8.57
N GLN A 206 18.75 0.00 -7.92
CA GLN A 206 20.06 -0.01 -8.56
C GLN A 206 21.11 -0.86 -7.83
N PHE A 207 20.78 -1.36 -6.63
CA PHE A 207 21.64 -2.21 -5.83
C PHE A 207 20.95 -3.52 -5.48
N ASN A 208 21.73 -4.52 -5.09
CA ASN A 208 21.30 -5.76 -4.47
C ASN A 208 21.97 -5.86 -3.09
N SER A 209 21.15 -5.91 -2.04
CA SER A 209 21.58 -6.07 -0.65
C SER A 209 21.79 -7.53 -0.31
N ASP A 210 22.85 -7.84 0.43
CA ASP A 210 23.07 -9.16 1.02
C ASP A 210 22.29 -9.38 2.33
N GLY A 211 21.57 -8.36 2.80
CA GLY A 211 20.84 -8.35 4.07
C GLY A 211 21.70 -8.02 5.30
N ASN A 212 23.01 -7.79 5.13
CA ASN A 212 23.96 -7.44 6.19
C ASN A 212 24.59 -6.05 5.99
N GLY A 213 23.94 -5.20 5.18
CA GLY A 213 24.40 -3.85 4.88
C GLY A 213 25.48 -3.76 3.80
N ASN A 214 25.73 -4.85 3.06
CA ASN A 214 26.59 -4.81 1.88
C ASN A 214 25.74 -4.73 0.60
N TYR A 215 26.18 -3.88 -0.33
CA TYR A 215 25.46 -3.59 -1.57
C TYR A 215 26.34 -3.89 -2.79
N THR A 216 25.78 -4.61 -3.76
CA THR A 216 26.37 -4.79 -5.10
C THR A 216 25.49 -4.11 -6.13
N GLU A 217 26.07 -3.47 -7.14
CA GLU A 217 25.29 -2.89 -8.24
C GLU A 217 24.56 -3.97 -9.05
N LEU A 218 23.31 -3.67 -9.44
CA LEU A 218 22.56 -4.50 -10.38
C LEU A 218 23.07 -4.28 -11.80
N GLU A 219 22.95 -5.30 -12.65
CA GLU A 219 23.34 -5.22 -14.08
C GLU A 219 22.59 -4.11 -14.81
N HIS A 220 21.33 -3.88 -14.43
CA HIS A 220 20.48 -2.84 -14.98
C HIS A 220 19.83 -2.05 -13.84
N LYS A 221 19.69 -0.73 -14.07
CA LYS A 221 18.86 0.12 -13.23
C LYS A 221 17.39 -0.13 -13.55
N ASN A 222 16.57 -0.20 -12.52
CA ASN A 222 15.18 -0.60 -12.61
C ASN A 222 14.29 0.39 -11.83
N ILE A 223 12.98 0.31 -12.07
CA ILE A 223 11.98 1.04 -11.28
C ILE A 223 11.07 0.03 -10.61
N ASP A 224 10.88 0.23 -9.31
CA ASP A 224 9.82 -0.34 -8.51
C ASP A 224 9.00 0.82 -7.95
N THR A 225 7.68 0.71 -7.97
CA THR A 225 6.83 1.69 -7.31
C THR A 225 5.74 0.99 -6.51
N GLY A 226 5.30 1.65 -5.45
CA GLY A 226 4.20 1.18 -4.62
C GLY A 226 3.32 2.32 -4.16
N MET A 227 2.05 2.27 -4.52
CA MET A 227 1.00 3.16 -4.02
C MET A 227 -0.05 2.35 -3.27
N GLY A 228 -0.32 2.73 -2.03
CA GLY A 228 -1.36 2.10 -1.23
C GLY A 228 -2.74 2.49 -1.75
N LEU A 229 -3.49 1.55 -2.32
CA LEU A 229 -4.80 1.80 -2.93
C LEU A 229 -5.78 2.41 -1.92
N GLU A 230 -5.84 1.87 -0.70
CA GLU A 230 -6.72 2.34 0.35
C GLU A 230 -6.32 3.73 0.87
N ARG A 231 -5.02 4.05 0.87
CA ARG A 231 -4.54 5.39 1.24
C ARG A 231 -4.95 6.42 0.19
N LEU A 232 -4.77 6.10 -1.10
CA LEU A 232 -5.25 6.95 -2.19
C LEU A 232 -6.77 7.17 -2.08
N ALA A 233 -7.54 6.09 -1.89
CA ALA A 233 -8.99 6.18 -1.75
C ALA A 233 -9.42 7.00 -0.52
N THR A 234 -8.69 6.92 0.59
CA THR A 234 -8.95 7.74 1.80
C THR A 234 -8.87 9.23 1.48
N ILE A 235 -7.93 9.64 0.63
CA ILE A 235 -7.75 11.03 0.20
C ILE A 235 -8.84 11.43 -0.79
N ILE A 236 -9.10 10.60 -1.80
CA ILE A 236 -10.06 10.90 -2.87
C ILE A 236 -11.49 10.96 -2.37
N GLN A 237 -11.83 10.15 -1.37
CA GLN A 237 -13.15 10.14 -0.76
C GLN A 237 -13.26 11.15 0.42
N ASP A 238 -12.17 11.85 0.77
CA ASP A 238 -12.05 12.77 1.93
C ASP A 238 -12.57 12.16 3.25
N VAL A 239 -12.22 10.90 3.50
CA VAL A 239 -12.67 10.16 4.70
C VAL A 239 -11.55 10.01 5.73
N SER A 240 -11.88 9.87 7.01
CA SER A 240 -10.88 9.92 8.09
C SER A 240 -9.85 8.79 8.10
N SER A 241 -10.22 7.59 7.66
CA SER A 241 -9.38 6.40 7.78
C SER A 241 -9.58 5.44 6.60
N ILE A 242 -8.65 4.48 6.46
CA ILE A 242 -8.79 3.38 5.50
C ILE A 242 -10.02 2.50 5.78
N PHE A 243 -10.62 2.58 6.97
CA PHE A 243 -11.84 1.84 7.33
C PHE A 243 -13.12 2.57 6.91
N ASP A 244 -12.98 3.77 6.37
CA ASP A 244 -14.09 4.63 5.96
C ASP A 244 -14.23 4.71 4.43
N VAL A 245 -13.28 4.16 3.67
CA VAL A 245 -13.39 4.05 2.20
C VAL A 245 -14.51 3.10 1.83
N ASP A 246 -15.19 3.37 0.71
CA ASP A 246 -16.37 2.65 0.20
C ASP A 246 -16.40 1.13 0.45
N THR A 247 -15.41 0.38 -0.03
CA THR A 247 -15.39 -1.09 0.10
C THR A 247 -15.20 -1.55 1.56
N MET A 248 -14.32 -0.89 2.32
CA MET A 248 -14.09 -1.19 3.73
C MET A 248 -15.29 -0.78 4.59
N LYS A 249 -15.92 0.34 4.24
CA LYS A 249 -17.14 0.82 4.86
C LYS A 249 -18.29 -0.17 4.68
N ALA A 250 -18.47 -0.76 3.50
CA ALA A 250 -19.49 -1.78 3.28
C ALA A 250 -19.29 -3.01 4.20
N ILE A 251 -18.06 -3.51 4.31
CA ILE A 251 -17.72 -4.62 5.22
C ILE A 251 -17.96 -4.20 6.68
N ARG A 252 -17.50 -3.02 7.07
CA ARG A 252 -17.65 -2.46 8.43
C ARG A 252 -19.10 -2.28 8.82
N ASP A 253 -19.92 -1.76 7.93
CA ASP A 253 -21.34 -1.56 8.17
C ASP A 253 -22.04 -2.92 8.36
N LYS A 254 -21.61 -3.96 7.64
CA LYS A 254 -22.08 -5.33 7.89
C LYS A 254 -21.65 -5.88 9.25
N VAL A 255 -20.43 -5.55 9.71
CA VAL A 255 -20.00 -5.87 11.10
C VAL A 255 -20.94 -5.20 12.10
N CYS A 256 -21.26 -3.91 11.90
CA CYS A 256 -22.15 -3.15 12.76
C CYS A 256 -23.56 -3.74 12.79
N GLU A 257 -24.11 -4.14 11.64
CA GLU A 257 -25.41 -4.81 11.52
C GLU A 257 -25.46 -6.11 12.34
N ILE A 258 -24.45 -6.98 12.17
CA ILE A 258 -24.36 -8.27 12.86
C ILE A 258 -24.23 -8.08 14.38
N ALA A 259 -23.40 -7.13 14.80
CA ALA A 259 -23.14 -6.84 16.21
C ALA A 259 -24.20 -5.94 16.87
N LYS A 260 -25.10 -5.32 16.08
CA LYS A 260 -26.09 -4.34 16.54
C LYS A 260 -25.46 -3.16 17.30
N VAL A 261 -24.33 -2.69 16.78
CA VAL A 261 -23.59 -1.54 17.31
C VAL A 261 -23.54 -0.42 16.28
N THR A 262 -23.20 0.79 16.71
CA THR A 262 -22.98 1.94 15.82
C THR A 262 -21.51 2.29 15.84
N TYR A 263 -20.93 2.55 14.67
CA TYR A 263 -19.54 2.98 14.54
C TYR A 263 -19.41 4.49 14.86
N GLN A 264 -18.27 4.90 15.42
CA GLN A 264 -17.98 6.28 15.87
C GLN A 264 -18.80 6.76 17.07
N THR A 265 -19.38 5.85 17.85
CA THR A 265 -20.07 6.20 19.11
C THR A 265 -19.24 5.89 20.35
N ASP A 266 -18.38 4.88 20.30
CA ASP A 266 -17.51 4.48 21.42
C ASP A 266 -16.13 4.01 20.88
N PRO A 267 -15.02 4.63 21.29
CA PRO A 267 -13.70 4.30 20.76
C PRO A 267 -13.27 2.84 20.95
N GLN A 268 -13.65 2.19 22.06
CA GLN A 268 -13.28 0.79 22.31
C GLN A 268 -14.05 -0.17 21.41
N THR A 269 -15.32 0.13 21.17
CA THR A 269 -16.18 -0.55 20.21
C THR A 269 -15.65 -0.38 18.79
N ASP A 270 -15.22 0.83 18.41
CA ASP A 270 -14.65 1.12 17.09
C ASP A 270 -13.39 0.33 16.79
N VAL A 271 -12.49 0.16 17.78
CA VAL A 271 -11.31 -0.69 17.64
C VAL A 271 -11.71 -2.11 17.27
N SER A 272 -12.75 -2.66 17.91
CA SER A 272 -13.25 -4.00 17.62
C SER A 272 -13.90 -4.11 16.25
N ILE A 273 -14.70 -3.11 15.85
CA ILE A 273 -15.33 -3.04 14.53
C ILE A 273 -14.25 -3.01 13.43
N ARG A 274 -13.27 -2.11 13.54
CA ARG A 274 -12.17 -1.97 12.58
C ARG A 274 -11.33 -3.24 12.48
N LEU A 275 -10.99 -3.86 13.62
CA LEU A 275 -10.21 -5.09 13.63
C LEU A 275 -10.93 -6.25 12.95
N ILE A 276 -12.23 -6.43 13.21
CA ILE A 276 -13.02 -7.46 12.52
C ILE A 276 -13.06 -7.19 11.01
N THR A 277 -13.26 -5.94 10.62
CA THR A 277 -13.33 -5.48 9.21
C THR A 277 -12.03 -5.78 8.45
N ASP A 278 -10.87 -5.45 9.01
CA ASP A 278 -9.57 -5.75 8.41
C ASP A 278 -9.31 -7.27 8.35
N HIS A 279 -9.42 -7.94 9.49
CA HIS A 279 -9.01 -9.33 9.58
C HIS A 279 -9.88 -10.25 8.73
N ILE A 280 -11.18 -9.94 8.52
CA ILE A 280 -11.99 -10.77 7.63
C ILE A 280 -11.57 -10.63 6.17
N ARG A 281 -11.14 -9.44 5.74
CA ARG A 281 -10.58 -9.22 4.41
C ARG A 281 -9.32 -10.06 4.23
N SER A 282 -8.38 -9.97 5.17
CA SER A 282 -7.15 -10.78 5.15
C SER A 282 -7.43 -12.28 5.12
N VAL A 283 -8.32 -12.77 5.99
CA VAL A 283 -8.66 -14.20 6.06
C VAL A 283 -9.28 -14.69 4.76
N THR A 284 -10.16 -13.90 4.15
CA THR A 284 -10.84 -14.28 2.90
C THR A 284 -9.82 -14.44 1.77
N PHE A 285 -8.91 -13.47 1.58
CA PHE A 285 -7.88 -13.56 0.55
C PHE A 285 -6.84 -14.65 0.82
N MET A 286 -6.38 -14.79 2.07
CA MET A 286 -5.44 -15.85 2.44
C MET A 286 -6.03 -17.25 2.20
N ALA A 287 -7.33 -17.44 2.50
CA ALA A 287 -8.01 -18.69 2.23
C ALA A 287 -8.14 -18.95 0.72
N SER A 288 -8.43 -17.91 -0.08
CA SER A 288 -8.49 -18.00 -1.54
C SER A 288 -7.14 -18.42 -2.16
N ASP A 289 -6.03 -18.04 -1.55
CA ASP A 289 -4.68 -18.45 -1.97
C ASP A 289 -4.23 -19.81 -1.40
N GLY A 290 -5.15 -20.56 -0.79
CA GLY A 290 -4.91 -21.93 -0.32
C GLY A 290 -4.16 -22.01 1.01
N ILE A 291 -4.10 -20.93 1.79
CA ILE A 291 -3.47 -20.96 3.11
C ILE A 291 -4.42 -21.64 4.11
N ILE A 292 -3.96 -22.74 4.72
CA ILE A 292 -4.72 -23.54 5.68
C ILE A 292 -4.21 -23.25 7.12
N PRO A 293 -5.09 -23.22 8.14
CA PRO A 293 -4.66 -23.03 9.53
C PRO A 293 -3.66 -24.09 10.01
N SER A 294 -2.51 -23.66 10.52
CA SER A 294 -1.49 -24.55 11.14
C SER A 294 -0.91 -23.92 12.43
N ASN A 295 0.02 -24.62 13.09
CA ASN A 295 0.70 -24.12 14.29
C ASN A 295 2.01 -23.36 13.96
N GLU A 296 2.39 -23.24 12.69
CA GLU A 296 3.67 -22.67 12.27
C GLU A 296 3.56 -21.84 10.98
N GLY A 297 4.53 -20.96 10.77
CA GLY A 297 4.65 -20.14 9.57
C GLY A 297 3.34 -19.40 9.17
N ARG A 298 3.04 -19.39 7.86
CA ARG A 298 1.87 -18.69 7.29
C ARG A 298 0.54 -19.24 7.82
N GLY A 299 0.47 -20.54 8.09
CA GLY A 299 -0.75 -21.15 8.63
C GLY A 299 -1.03 -20.74 10.07
N TYR A 300 0.01 -20.39 10.85
CA TYR A 300 -0.16 -19.80 12.17
C TYR A 300 -0.70 -18.37 12.09
N VAL A 301 -0.17 -17.55 11.17
CA VAL A 301 -0.70 -16.21 10.89
C VAL A 301 -2.17 -16.30 10.49
N PHE A 302 -2.49 -17.16 9.51
CA PHE A 302 -3.87 -17.40 9.08
C PHE A 302 -4.77 -17.81 10.24
N ARG A 303 -4.32 -18.70 11.13
CA ARG A 303 -5.10 -19.15 12.28
C ARG A 303 -5.36 -18.02 13.29
N ARG A 304 -4.42 -17.09 13.45
CA ARG A 304 -4.48 -16.01 14.46
C ARG A 304 -5.54 -14.96 14.11
N LEU A 305 -5.64 -14.56 12.84
CA LEU A 305 -6.54 -13.48 12.39
C LEU A 305 -8.04 -13.78 12.64
N PRO A 306 -8.64 -14.90 12.22
CA PRO A 306 -10.05 -15.18 12.45
C PRO A 306 -10.33 -15.43 13.93
N ARG A 307 -9.36 -15.94 14.71
CA ARG A 307 -9.49 -16.07 16.17
C ARG A 307 -9.55 -14.71 16.86
N ARG A 308 -8.70 -13.75 16.44
CA ARG A 308 -8.77 -12.36 16.91
C ARG A 308 -10.10 -11.72 16.52
N ALA A 309 -10.53 -11.83 15.27
CA ALA A 309 -11.82 -11.31 14.81
C ALA A 309 -12.99 -11.92 15.59
N ALA A 310 -13.01 -13.25 15.80
CA ALA A 310 -14.04 -13.92 16.59
C ALA A 310 -14.05 -13.47 18.05
N ARG A 311 -12.88 -13.25 18.66
CA ARG A 311 -12.76 -12.69 20.02
C ARG A 311 -13.35 -11.29 20.09
N HIS A 312 -13.04 -10.41 19.14
CA HIS A 312 -13.62 -9.07 19.09
C HIS A 312 -15.14 -9.12 18.83
N GLY A 313 -15.63 -10.05 18.03
CA GLY A 313 -17.06 -10.31 17.90
C GLY A 313 -17.72 -10.68 19.24
N ARG A 314 -17.05 -11.48 20.08
CA ARG A 314 -17.53 -11.78 21.45
C ARG A 314 -17.55 -10.55 22.35
N LEU A 315 -16.56 -9.65 22.24
CA LEU A 315 -16.56 -8.37 22.97
C LEU A 315 -17.75 -7.47 22.56
N LEU A 316 -18.16 -7.55 21.30
CA LEU A 316 -19.35 -6.90 20.76
C LEU A 316 -20.65 -7.72 20.99
N ALA A 317 -20.64 -8.67 21.92
CA ALA A 317 -21.78 -9.52 22.28
C ALA A 317 -22.35 -10.39 21.14
N VAL A 318 -21.59 -10.67 20.08
CA VAL A 318 -22.02 -11.59 19.02
C VAL A 318 -21.98 -13.04 19.53
N GLY A 319 -23.18 -13.62 19.70
CA GLY A 319 -23.38 -14.95 20.27
C GLY A 319 -23.13 -16.13 19.32
N ARG A 320 -23.21 -15.90 18.00
CA ARG A 320 -23.21 -16.91 16.93
C ARG A 320 -21.96 -16.87 16.06
N SER A 321 -21.78 -17.85 15.18
CA SER A 321 -20.82 -17.77 14.07
C SER A 321 -21.25 -16.71 13.07
N PHE A 322 -20.30 -15.87 12.63
CA PHE A 322 -20.58 -14.73 11.75
C PHE A 322 -19.50 -14.42 10.71
N LEU A 323 -18.26 -14.91 10.88
CA LEU A 323 -17.16 -14.57 9.98
C LEU A 323 -17.41 -15.02 8.53
N SER A 324 -18.04 -16.18 8.30
CA SER A 324 -18.37 -16.63 6.94
C SER A 324 -19.35 -15.70 6.21
N GLU A 325 -20.29 -15.08 6.94
CA GLU A 325 -21.23 -14.10 6.38
C GLU A 325 -20.49 -12.82 5.96
N LEU A 326 -19.52 -12.38 6.78
CA LEU A 326 -18.65 -11.26 6.44
C LEU A 326 -17.73 -11.57 5.25
N SER A 327 -17.19 -12.79 5.14
CA SER A 327 -16.41 -13.21 3.96
C SER A 327 -17.21 -13.07 2.66
N ASN A 328 -18.51 -13.36 2.66
CA ASN A 328 -19.34 -13.14 1.47
C ASN A 328 -19.41 -11.65 1.09
N THR A 329 -19.44 -10.76 2.07
CA THR A 329 -19.40 -9.30 1.81
C THR A 329 -18.05 -8.90 1.22
N VAL A 330 -16.93 -9.42 1.75
CA VAL A 330 -15.60 -9.19 1.18
C VAL A 330 -15.54 -9.65 -0.29
N ILE A 331 -16.08 -10.82 -0.60
CA ILE A 331 -16.07 -11.37 -1.97
C ILE A 331 -16.85 -10.44 -2.93
N GLU A 332 -18.00 -9.91 -2.50
CA GLU A 332 -18.80 -9.00 -3.33
C GLU A 332 -18.07 -7.66 -3.58
N GLU A 333 -17.52 -7.06 -2.54
CA GLU A 333 -16.86 -5.75 -2.62
C GLU A 333 -15.52 -5.80 -3.39
N CYS A 334 -14.86 -6.96 -3.40
CA CYS A 334 -13.55 -7.15 -4.02
C CYS A 334 -13.57 -8.03 -5.28
N LYS A 335 -14.73 -8.28 -5.90
CA LYS A 335 -14.85 -9.17 -7.08
C LYS A 335 -14.07 -8.71 -8.33
N ASP A 336 -13.78 -7.41 -8.42
CA ASP A 336 -13.06 -6.79 -9.54
C ASP A 336 -11.55 -6.66 -9.28
N GLY A 337 -11.07 -7.10 -8.10
CA GLY A 337 -9.68 -6.99 -7.64
C GLY A 337 -8.88 -8.29 -7.72
#